data_AF-A0A495LC25-F1
#
_entry.id   AF-A0A495LC25-F1
#
_cell.length_a   1.000
_cell.length_b   1.000
_cell.length_c   1.000
_cell.angle_alpha   90.00
_cell.angle_beta   90.00
_cell.angle_gamma   90.00
#
_symmetry.space_group_name_H-M   'P 1'
#
loop_
_entity.id
_entity.type
_entity.pdbx_description
1 polymer ?
#
loop_
_entity_poly.entity_id
_entity_poly.type
_entity_poly.pdbx_seq_one_letter_code
_entity_poly.pdbx_strand_id
1 'polypeptide(L)' 'MTQNPEPNQDPAGNTQHFRRFVDENPQPEETARRPVLPIVLAAVGVILAVAVIVALVMAFT' A
#
# COMPACT_ATOMS: atom_id res chain seq x y z
N MET A 1 6.32 34.99 -23.24
CA MET A 1 4.93 34.69 -22.85
C MET A 1 4.57 33.37 -23.51
N THR A 2 4.78 32.26 -22.80
CA THR A 2 4.45 30.93 -23.33
C THR A 2 2.93 30.78 -23.19
N GLN A 3 2.22 30.96 -24.30
CA GLN A 3 0.80 30.66 -24.38
C GLN A 3 0.67 29.14 -24.23
N ASN A 4 0.30 28.71 -23.02
CA ASN A 4 -0.25 27.38 -22.83
C ASN A 4 -1.44 27.27 -23.80
N PRO A 5 -1.47 26.28 -24.73
CA PRO A 5 -2.55 26.19 -25.68
C PRO A 5 -3.85 26.03 -24.88
N GLU A 6 -4.76 26.99 -25.03
CA GLU A 6 -6.10 26.87 -24.46
C GLU A 6 -6.67 25.49 -24.81
N PRO A 7 -7.43 24.84 -23.91
CA PRO A 7 -8.05 23.58 -24.22
C PRO A 7 -9.04 23.84 -25.36
N ASN A 8 -8.65 23.50 -26.59
CA ASN A 8 -9.56 23.38 -27.71
C ASN A 8 -10.59 22.31 -27.29
N GLN A 9 -11.71 22.78 -26.77
CA GLN A 9 -12.81 21.97 -26.27
C GLN A 9 -13.54 21.42 -27.48
N ASP A 10 -12.94 20.38 -28.07
CA ASP A 10 -13.50 19.63 -29.18
C ASP A 10 -14.93 19.19 -28.82
N PRO A 11 -15.96 19.67 -29.54
CA PRO A 11 -17.37 19.38 -29.26
C PRO A 11 -17.71 17.90 -29.48
N ALA A 12 -16.84 17.13 -30.14
CA ALA A 12 -16.90 15.68 -30.12
C ALA A 12 -16.39 15.17 -28.76
N GLY A 13 -17.26 15.12 -27.76
CA GLY A 13 -16.93 14.75 -26.36
C GLY A 13 -16.20 13.41 -26.15
N ASN A 14 -16.07 12.55 -27.17
CA ASN A 14 -15.37 11.27 -27.08
C ASN A 14 -13.84 11.39 -27.12
N THR A 15 -13.28 12.38 -27.81
CA THR A 15 -11.82 12.53 -27.93
C THR A 15 -11.17 13.00 -26.63
N GLN A 16 -11.94 13.66 -25.75
CA GLN A 16 -11.42 14.10 -24.45
C GLN A 16 -11.30 12.96 -23.43
N HIS A 17 -12.21 11.98 -23.44
CA HIS A 17 -12.11 10.83 -22.55
C HIS A 17 -10.89 9.97 -22.87
N PHE A 18 -10.59 9.77 -24.15
CA PHE A 18 -9.40 9.04 -24.56
C PHE A 18 -8.10 9.79 -24.21
N ARG A 19 -8.06 11.11 -24.41
CA ARG A 19 -6.92 11.95 -23.99
C ARG A 19 -6.68 11.83 -22.48
N ARG A 20 -7.74 11.96 -21.67
CA ARG A 20 -7.65 11.76 -20.21
C ARG A 20 -7.14 10.37 -19.85
N PHE A 21 -7.63 9.31 -20.48
CA PHE A 21 -7.17 7.95 -20.23
C PHE A 21 -5.69 7.72 -20.61
N VAL A 22 -5.22 8.33 -21.70
CA VAL A 22 -3.81 8.23 -22.14
C VAL A 22 -2.90 9.08 -21.26
N ASP A 23 -3.36 10.26 -20.84
CA ASP A 23 -2.63 11.18 -19.95
C ASP A 23 -2.59 10.67 -18.51
N GLU A 24 -3.65 9.98 -18.06
CA GLU A 24 -3.68 9.18 -16.84
C GLU A 24 -2.80 7.95 -17.03
N ASN A 25 -1.49 8.16 -16.98
CA ASN A 25 -0.57 7.09 -16.67
C ASN A 25 -0.66 6.90 -15.15
N PRO A 26 -1.32 5.85 -14.62
CA PRO A 26 -1.27 5.57 -13.20
C PRO A 26 0.20 5.33 -12.89
N GLN A 27 0.85 6.34 -12.30
CA GLN A 27 2.16 6.14 -11.70
C GLN A 27 2.00 4.92 -10.80
N PRO A 28 2.93 3.95 -10.82
CA PRO A 28 2.86 2.83 -9.90
C PRO A 28 2.84 3.43 -8.50
N GLU A 29 1.65 3.48 -7.91
CA GLU A 29 1.43 3.86 -6.52
C GLU A 29 2.41 3.00 -5.74
N GLU A 30 3.43 3.63 -5.15
CA GLU A 30 4.38 2.91 -4.31
C GLU A 30 3.55 2.16 -3.28
N THR A 31 3.56 0.83 -3.36
CA THR A 31 2.78 0.00 -2.47
C THR A 31 3.15 0.40 -1.05
N ALA A 32 2.20 1.03 -0.35
CA ALA A 32 2.41 1.55 0.99
C ALA A 32 3.03 0.47 1.85
N ARG A 33 4.29 0.68 2.26
CA ARG A 33 5.08 -0.32 2.96
C ARG A 33 4.43 -0.58 4.32
N ARG A 34 3.74 -1.72 4.44
CA ARG A 34 3.04 -2.10 5.67
C ARG A 34 4.06 -2.20 6.83
N PRO A 35 3.77 -1.64 8.02
CA PRO A 35 4.71 -1.70 9.14
C PRO A 35 4.89 -3.15 9.60
N VAL A 36 6.10 -3.69 9.40
CA VAL A 36 6.47 -5.07 9.74
C VAL A 36 6.83 -5.22 11.23
N LEU A 37 7.32 -4.14 11.85
CA LEU A 37 7.79 -4.13 13.24
C LEU A 37 6.74 -4.62 14.25
N PRO A 38 5.46 -4.18 14.22
CA PRO A 38 4.46 -4.63 15.20
C PRO A 38 4.17 -6.13 15.07
N ILE A 39 4.19 -6.67 13.84
CA ILE A 39 3.93 -8.10 13.57
C ILE A 39 5.07 -8.94 14.15
N VAL A 40 6.33 -8.50 13.97
CA VAL A 40 7.50 -9.18 14.52
C VAL A 40 7.45 -9.20 16.05
N LEU A 41 7.15 -8.06 16.68
CA LEU A 41 7.05 -7.99 18.14
C LEU A 41 5.94 -8.90 18.69
N ALA A 42 4.77 -8.94 18.02
CA ALA A 42 3.69 -9.84 18.39
C ALA A 42 4.12 -11.31 18.31
N ALA A 43 4.79 -11.71 17.22
CA ALA A 43 5.28 -13.08 17.05
C ALA A 43 6.28 -13.48 18.15
N VAL A 44 7.24 -12.60 18.46
CA VAL A 44 8.21 -12.85 19.54
C VAL A 44 7.52 -12.98 20.90
N GLY A 45 6.53 -12.12 21.18
CA GLY A 45 5.76 -12.19 22.42
C GLY A 45 5.00 -13.50 22.57
N VAL A 46 4.37 -13.99 21.50
CA VAL A 46 3.67 -15.29 21.50
C VAL A 46 4.63 -16.44 21.75
N ILE A 47 5.79 -16.44 21.07
CA ILE A 47 6.82 -17.49 21.25
C ILE A 47 7.30 -17.52 22.70
N LEU A 48 7.59 -16.36 23.30
CA LEU A 48 8.00 -16.27 24.70
C LEU A 48 6.92 -16.79 25.65
N ALA A 49 5.65 -16.41 25.43
CA ALA A 49 4.54 -16.88 26.26
C ALA A 49 4.41 -18.41 26.21
N VAL A 50 4.46 -19.00 25.02
CA VAL A 50 4.42 -20.46 24.86
C VAL A 50 5.60 -21.13 25.54
N ALA A 51 6.82 -20.59 25.40
CA ALA A 51 8.01 -21.13 26.04
C ALA A 51 7.88 -21.15 27.57
N VAL A 52 7.33 -20.09 28.18
CA VAL A 52 7.06 -20.04 29.62
C VAL A 52 6.05 -21.10 30.02
N ILE A 53 4.94 -21.25 29.29
CA ILE A 53 3.92 -22.26 29.58
C ILE A 53 4.54 -23.67 29.53
N VAL A 54 5.30 -23.98 28.48
CA VAL A 54 5.97 -25.27 28.34
C VAL A 54 6.95 -25.51 29.49
N ALA A 55 7.74 -24.50 29.86
CA ALA A 55 8.67 -24.61 30.98
C ALA A 55 7.96 -24.89 32.30
N LEU A 56 6.83 -24.22 32.56
CA LEU A 56 6.01 -24.47 33.74
C LEU A 56 5.44 -25.89 33.73
N VAL A 57 4.89 -26.35 32.61
CA VAL A 57 4.38 -27.73 32.49
C VAL A 57 5.49 -28.73 32.79
N MET A 58 6.67 -28.58 32.17
CA MET A 58 7.81 -29.46 32.38
C MET A 58 8.36 -29.42 33.82
N ALA A 59 8.27 -28.28 34.51
CA ALA A 59 8.76 -28.14 35.88
C ALA A 59 7.84 -28.81 36.93
N PHE A 60 6.57 -29.01 36.61
CA PHE A 60 5.55 -29.52 37.55
C PHE A 60 4.93 -30.86 37.12
N THR A 61 5.45 -31.50 36.07
CA THR A 61 5.07 -32.86 35.63
C THR A 61 6.19 -33.84 35.98
#